data_AF-A0A0S3U230-F1
#
_entry.id   AF-A0A0S3U230-F1
#
_cell.length_a   1.000
_cell.length_b   1.000
_cell.length_c   1.000
_cell.angle_alpha   90.00
_cell.angle_beta   90.00
_cell.angle_gamma   90.00
#
_symmetry.space_group_name_H-M   'P 1'
#
loop_
_entity.id
_entity.type
_entity.pdbx_description
1 polymer ?
#
loop_
_entity_poly.entity_id
_entity_poly.type
_entity_poly.pdbx_seq_one_letter_code
_entity_poly.pdbx_strand_id
1 'polypeptide(L)'
;MVKRKKRQLTETNSPIKKMREAVNLSQEELARLMDISVSTVSRWERGLAEPTMTVAQMKAFCRAIGKTLEELPNSLLAPEKLE
;
A
#
# COMPACT_ATOMS: atom_id res chain seq x y z
N MET A 1 -2.85 -5.27 26.00
CA MET A 1 -3.38 -5.41 24.62
C MET A 1 -3.66 -4.01 24.08
N VAL A 2 -2.75 -3.43 23.31
CA VAL A 2 -2.85 -2.02 22.88
C VAL A 2 -3.99 -1.89 21.88
N LYS A 3 -5.05 -1.18 22.27
CA LYS A 3 -6.23 -0.90 21.46
C LYS A 3 -5.79 -0.12 20.21
N ARG A 4 -5.75 -0.78 19.05
CA ARG A 4 -5.47 -0.14 17.76
C ARG A 4 -6.54 0.92 17.51
N LYS A 5 -6.16 2.20 17.58
CA LYS A 5 -7.03 3.35 17.30
C LYS A 5 -7.44 3.26 15.83
N LYS A 6 -8.72 2.98 15.57
CA LYS A 6 -9.33 2.97 14.22
C LYS A 6 -9.13 4.35 13.58
N ARG A 7 -8.06 4.52 12.81
CA ARG A 7 -7.83 5.69 11.95
C ARG A 7 -8.83 5.56 10.80
N GLN A 8 -9.58 6.63 10.55
CA GLN A 8 -10.66 6.71 9.57
C GLN A 8 -10.37 5.89 8.32
N LEU A 9 -11.20 4.87 8.07
CA LEU A 9 -11.26 4.16 6.80
C LEU A 9 -11.82 5.15 5.78
N THR A 10 -10.97 6.02 5.25
CA THR A 10 -11.29 6.67 4.00
C THR A 10 -11.36 5.56 2.96
N GLU A 11 -12.55 5.31 2.42
CA GLU A 11 -12.80 4.41 1.30
C GLU A 11 -12.01 4.91 0.08
N THR A 12 -10.70 4.69 0.05
CA THR A 12 -9.88 4.91 -1.12
C THR A 12 -9.84 3.58 -1.87
N ASN A 13 -10.22 3.59 -3.13
CA ASN A 13 -10.15 2.43 -4.02
C ASN A 13 -8.70 2.08 -4.42
N SER A 14 -7.73 2.34 -3.54
CA SER A 14 -6.31 2.09 -3.82
C SER A 14 -6.01 0.59 -3.87
N PRO A 15 -5.41 0.10 -4.97
CA PRO A 15 -4.95 -1.28 -5.05
C PRO A 15 -3.96 -1.66 -3.95
N ILE A 16 -3.04 -0.75 -3.62
CA ILE A 16 -2.03 -0.96 -2.56
C ILE A 16 -2.71 -1.14 -1.20
N LYS A 17 -3.68 -0.28 -0.87
CA LYS A 17 -4.43 -0.38 0.37
C LYS A 17 -5.16 -1.72 0.48
N LYS A 18 -5.86 -2.14 -0.58
CA LYS A 18 -6.60 -3.41 -0.62
C LYS A 18 -5.68 -4.61 -0.40
N MET A 19 -4.53 -4.65 -1.08
CA MET A 19 -3.57 -5.74 -0.92
C MET A 19 -2.94 -5.75 0.48
N ARG A 20 -2.60 -4.58 1.03
CA ARG A 20 -2.06 -4.45 2.39
C ARG A 20 -3.07 -4.95 3.44
N GLU A 21 -4.33 -4.56 3.33
CA GLU A 21 -5.38 -4.93 4.28
C GLU A 21 -5.76 -6.41 4.18
N ALA A 22 -5.69 -7.00 2.99
CA ALA A 22 -5.91 -8.44 2.79
C ALA A 22 -4.94 -9.31 3.60
N VAL A 23 -3.72 -8.81 3.86
CA VAL A 23 -2.71 -9.48 4.69
C VAL A 23 -2.57 -8.89 6.10
N ASN A 24 -3.53 -8.04 6.52
CA ASN A 24 -3.58 -7.42 7.86
C ASN A 24 -2.38 -6.54 8.25
N LEU A 25 -1.66 -5.99 7.27
CA LEU A 25 -0.54 -5.07 7.52
C LEU A 25 -1.04 -3.63 7.80
N SER A 26 -0.40 -2.91 8.71
CA SER A 26 -0.53 -1.46 8.83
C SER A 26 0.34 -0.71 7.81
N GLN A 27 0.06 0.58 7.56
CA GLN A 27 0.91 1.40 6.69
C GLN A 27 2.36 1.44 7.21
N GLU A 28 2.54 1.50 8.53
CA GLU A 28 3.84 1.48 9.19
C GLU A 28 4.56 0.13 9.02
N GLU A 29 3.83 -0.99 9.08
CA GLU A 29 4.40 -2.33 8.86
C GLU A 29 4.85 -2.48 7.40
N LEU A 30 4.02 -2.08 6.43
CA LEU A 30 4.38 -2.12 5.01
C LEU A 30 5.60 -1.21 4.72
N ALA A 31 5.60 0.00 5.27
CA ALA A 31 6.70 0.95 5.10
C ALA A 31 8.03 0.38 5.60
N ARG A 32 8.03 -0.28 6.77
CA ARG A 32 9.22 -0.95 7.31
C ARG A 32 9.68 -2.11 6.44
N LEU A 33 8.77 -2.95 5.93
CA LEU A 33 9.11 -4.09 5.06
C LEU A 33 9.71 -3.64 3.72
N MET A 34 9.28 -2.48 3.23
CA MET A 34 9.75 -1.90 1.97
C MET A 34 10.93 -0.93 2.13
N ASP A 35 11.36 -0.64 3.35
CA ASP A 35 12.36 0.36 3.68
C ASP A 35 12.06 1.74 3.07
N ILE A 36 10.83 2.23 3.29
CA ILE A 36 10.36 3.54 2.84
C ILE A 36 9.67 4.29 3.97
N SER A 37 9.38 5.58 3.76
CA SER A 37 8.61 6.37 4.71
C SER A 37 7.14 5.96 4.74
N VAL A 38 6.51 5.99 5.91
CA VAL A 38 5.06 5.79 6.07
C VAL A 38 4.27 6.84 5.26
N SER A 39 4.82 8.05 5.13
CA SER A 39 4.26 9.12 4.31
C SER A 39 4.21 8.74 2.83
N THR A 40 5.18 7.98 2.32
CA THR A 40 5.20 7.46 0.95
C THR A 40 4.04 6.50 0.74
N VAL A 41 3.86 5.52 1.64
CA VAL A 41 2.72 4.57 1.60
C VAL A 41 1.39 5.32 1.64
N SER A 42 1.26 6.31 2.53
CA SER A 42 0.05 7.13 2.64
C SER A 42 -0.26 7.90 1.36
N ARG A 43 0.75 8.46 0.68
CA ARG A 43 0.56 9.16 -0.61
C ARG A 43 0.10 8.18 -1.71
N TRP A 44 0.70 7.00 -1.80
CA TRP A 44 0.29 5.96 -2.74
C TRP A 44 -1.16 5.51 -2.51
N GLU A 45 -1.54 5.27 -1.25
CA GLU A 45 -2.90 4.82 -0.91
C GLU A 45 -3.98 5.89 -1.13
N ARG A 46 -3.57 7.16 -1.23
CA ARG A 46 -4.45 8.30 -1.51
C ARG A 46 -4.44 8.71 -2.98
N GLY A 47 -3.63 8.08 -3.83
CA GLY A 47 -3.45 8.48 -5.23
C GLY A 47 -2.70 9.80 -5.41
N LEU A 48 -2.04 10.31 -4.37
CA LEU A 48 -1.28 11.57 -4.43
C LEU A 48 0.09 11.43 -5.10
N ALA A 49 0.54 10.20 -5.31
CA ALA A 49 1.78 9.89 -5.99
C ALA A 49 1.66 8.52 -6.65
N GLU A 50 2.20 8.42 -7.87
CA GLU A 50 2.36 7.15 -8.53
C GLU A 50 3.42 6.29 -7.80
N PRO A 51 3.15 4.99 -7.55
CA PRO A 51 4.11 4.11 -6.89
C PRO A 51 5.35 3.86 -7.75
N THR A 52 6.38 4.67 -7.54
CA THR A 52 7.72 4.41 -8.09
C THR A 52 8.49 3.55 -7.09
N MET A 53 8.89 2.36 -7.54
CA MET A 53 9.64 1.40 -6.73
C MET A 53 10.88 0.95 -7.48
N THR A 54 11.99 0.80 -6.77
CA THR A 54 13.13 0.03 -7.29
C THR A 54 12.75 -1.44 -7.41
N VAL A 55 13.51 -2.22 -8.19
CA VAL A 55 13.30 -3.68 -8.28
C VAL A 55 13.37 -4.35 -6.90
N ALA A 56 14.24 -3.86 -6.01
CA ALA A 56 14.35 -4.37 -4.64
C ALA A 56 13.07 -4.10 -3.83
N GLN A 57 12.52 -2.89 -3.94
CA GLN A 57 11.27 -2.49 -3.30
C GLN A 57 10.06 -3.25 -3.87
N MET A 58 10.02 -3.46 -5.19
CA MET A 58 8.97 -4.28 -5.82
C MET A 58 9.01 -5.71 -5.30
N LYS A 59 10.20 -6.33 -5.24
CA LYS A 59 10.36 -7.66 -4.63
C LYS A 59 9.96 -7.69 -3.16
N ALA A 60 10.28 -6.64 -2.40
CA ALA A 60 9.87 -6.53 -1.00
C ALA A 60 8.36 -6.37 -0.85
N PHE A 61 7.71 -5.58 -1.71
CA PHE A 61 6.27 -5.41 -1.77
C PHE A 61 5.56 -6.73 -2.04
N CYS A 62 5.96 -7.44 -3.10
CA CYS A 62 5.44 -8.78 -3.43
C CYS A 62 5.55 -9.76 -2.24
N ARG A 63 6.71 -9.81 -1.59
CA ARG A 63 6.91 -10.63 -0.38
C ARG A 63 6.01 -10.21 0.79
N ALA A 64 5.85 -8.90 1.01
CA ALA A 64 5.05 -8.37 2.11
C ALA A 64 3.56 -8.72 1.96
N ILE A 65 3.04 -8.67 0.74
CA ILE A 65 1.62 -8.97 0.46
C ILE A 65 1.37 -10.44 0.09
N GLY A 66 2.41 -11.26 0.03
CA GLY A 66 2.31 -12.68 -0.34
C GLY A 66 1.83 -12.93 -1.77
N LYS A 67 2.12 -12.01 -2.70
CA LYS A 67 1.76 -12.13 -4.13
C LYS A 67 2.98 -12.08 -5.02
N THR A 68 2.86 -12.68 -6.18
CA THR A 68 3.81 -12.58 -7.29
C THR A 68 3.53 -11.34 -8.15
N LEU A 69 4.45 -11.00 -9.07
CA LEU A 69 4.31 -9.84 -9.94
C LEU A 69 3.10 -9.99 -10.89
N GLU A 70 2.83 -11.22 -11.30
CA GLU A 70 1.77 -11.64 -12.21
C GLU A 70 0.37 -11.49 -11.60
N GLU A 71 0.28 -11.51 -10.26
CA GLU A 71 -0.97 -11.34 -9.51
C GLU A 71 -1.26 -9.87 -9.16
N LEU A 72 -0.36 -8.94 -9.52
CA LEU A 72 -0.57 -7.51 -9.35
C LEU A 72 -1.46 -6.96 -10.46
N PRO A 73 -2.29 -5.95 -10.17
CA PRO A 73 -3.02 -5.24 -11.20
C PRO A 73 -2.07 -4.46 -12.11
N ASN A 74 -2.50 -4.20 -13.35
CA ASN A 74 -1.74 -3.39 -14.32
C ASN A 74 -1.49 -1.94 -13.85
N SER A 75 -2.23 -1.47 -12.85
CA SER A 75 -2.01 -0.16 -12.21
C SER A 75 -2.15 -0.27 -10.69
N LEU A 76 -1.18 0.33 -10.00
CA LEU A 76 -1.18 0.48 -8.53
C LEU A 76 -1.66 1.86 -8.08
N LEU A 77 -1.96 2.76 -9.03
CA LEU A 77 -2.49 4.08 -8.75
C LEU A 77 -3.93 3.97 -8.27
N ALA A 78 -4.29 4.70 -7.21
CA ALA A 78 -5.70 4.82 -6.83
C ALA A 78 -6.44 5.59 -7.93
N PRO A 79 -7.66 5.16 -8.34
CA PRO A 79 -8.44 5.94 -9.30
C PRO A 79 -8.64 7.35 -8.76
N GLU A 80 -8.31 8.34 -9.58
CA GLU A 80 -8.53 9.74 -9.26
C GLU A 80 -10.00 9.90 -8.88
N LYS A 81 -10.27 10.54 -7.74
CA LYS A 81 -11.64 10.91 -7.43
C LYS A 81 -12.04 11.91 -8.50
N LEU A 82 -12.87 11.50 -9.46
CA LEU A 82 -13.71 12.44 -10.18
C LEU A 82 -14.56 13.14 -9.11
N GLU A 83 -14.21 14.38 -8.79
CA GLU A 83 -15.07 15.31 -8.05
C GLU A 83 -16.35 15.59 -8.85
#